data_AF-A0A0E3C1B1-F1
#
_entry.id   AF-A0A0E3C1B1-F1
#
_cell.length_a   1.000
_cell.length_b   1.000
_cell.length_c   1.000
_cell.angle_alpha   90.00
_cell.angle_beta   90.00
_cell.angle_gamma   90.00
#
_symmetry.space_group_name_H-M   'P 1'
#
loop_
_entity.id
_entity.type
_entity.pdbx_description
1 polymer ?
#
loop_
_entity_poly.entity_id
_entity_poly.type
_entity_poly.pdbx_seq_one_letter_code
_entity_poly.pdbx_strand_id
1 'polypeptide(L)'
;MSQANDDDFDLVDRIFDYLLLEIPGFADGVQSAKLAALKNAVRTEFKGDRQRISPRTASARRDQALQVLSLFNGRNATEVARRLDISRASVYRILKQAGQVKQSRSGSQ
;
A
#
# COMPACT_ATOMS: atom_id res chain seq x y z
N MET A 1 -3.40 -39.44 23.31
CA MET A 1 -3.75 -39.40 21.87
C MET A 1 -3.59 -37.97 21.41
N SER A 2 -2.46 -37.70 20.76
CA SER A 2 -2.11 -36.40 20.20
C SER A 2 -2.91 -36.15 18.92
N GLN A 3 -3.62 -35.04 18.81
CA GLN A 3 -4.08 -34.53 17.52
C GLN A 3 -3.06 -33.50 17.02
N ALA A 4 -2.61 -33.72 15.79
CA ALA A 4 -1.74 -32.83 15.04
C ALA A 4 -2.57 -31.96 14.07
N ASN A 5 -1.93 -30.86 13.63
CA ASN A 5 -2.19 -30.08 12.41
C ASN A 5 -3.12 -28.86 12.54
N ASP A 6 -2.49 -27.70 12.75
CA ASP A 6 -2.55 -26.63 11.75
C ASP A 6 -1.11 -26.09 11.63
N ASP A 7 -0.51 -26.28 10.45
CA ASP A 7 0.77 -25.68 10.12
C ASP A 7 0.66 -24.16 10.34
N ASP A 8 1.45 -23.63 11.27
CA ASP A 8 1.48 -22.21 11.65
C ASP A 8 2.13 -21.38 10.53
N PHE A 9 1.50 -21.35 9.37
CA PHE A 9 1.91 -20.56 8.21
C PHE A 9 1.73 -19.09 8.55
N ASP A 10 2.85 -18.40 8.72
CA ASP A 10 2.83 -16.98 9.04
C ASP A 10 2.56 -16.12 7.79
N LEU A 11 2.45 -14.81 7.99
CA LEU A 11 2.23 -13.85 6.89
C LEU A 11 3.31 -13.96 5.80
N VAL A 12 4.56 -14.24 6.18
CA VAL A 12 5.66 -14.38 5.21
C VAL A 12 5.44 -15.62 4.37
N ASP A 13 5.06 -16.74 4.97
CA ASP A 13 4.73 -17.95 4.20
C ASP A 13 3.63 -17.68 3.18
N ARG A 14 2.53 -17.05 3.62
CA ARG A 14 1.41 -16.72 2.73
C ARG A 14 1.81 -15.79 1.58
N ILE A 15 2.62 -14.76 1.82
CA ILE A 15 3.10 -13.86 0.77
C ILE A 15 3.90 -14.63 -0.28
N PHE A 16 4.83 -15.48 0.16
CA PHE A 16 5.65 -16.27 -0.75
C PHE A 16 4.83 -17.30 -1.54
N ASP A 17 3.79 -17.87 -0.93
CA ASP A 17 2.86 -18.76 -1.64
C ASP A 17 2.14 -18.02 -2.79
N TYR A 18 1.66 -16.79 -2.54
CA TYR A 18 1.06 -15.96 -3.60
C TYR A 18 2.06 -15.63 -4.70
N LEU A 19 3.31 -15.32 -4.37
CA LEU A 19 4.35 -15.04 -5.36
C LEU A 19 4.68 -16.26 -6.22
N LEU A 20 4.75 -17.44 -5.61
CA LEU A 20 4.98 -18.71 -6.31
C LEU A 20 3.82 -19.08 -7.23
N LEU A 21 2.59 -18.73 -6.85
CA LEU A 21 1.39 -19.03 -7.63
C LEU A 21 1.21 -18.10 -8.84
N GLU A 22 1.46 -16.81 -8.66
CA GLU A 22 1.08 -15.77 -9.65
C GLU A 22 2.21 -15.34 -10.59
N ILE A 23 3.48 -15.68 -10.27
CA ILE A 23 4.64 -15.28 -11.08
C ILE A 23 5.20 -16.52 -11.81
N PRO A 24 4.91 -16.70 -13.12
CA PRO A 24 5.46 -17.78 -13.91
C PRO A 24 7.00 -17.72 -13.89
N GLY A 25 7.64 -18.85 -13.61
CA GLY A 25 9.11 -18.93 -13.54
C GLY A 25 9.73 -18.46 -12.21
N PHE A 26 8.93 -18.03 -11.23
CA PHE A 26 9.46 -17.66 -9.91
C PHE A 26 10.00 -18.87 -9.14
N ALA A 27 9.39 -20.04 -9.31
CA ALA A 27 9.90 -21.30 -8.79
C ALA A 27 11.02 -21.90 -9.67
N ASP A 28 11.06 -21.54 -10.95
CA ASP A 28 11.98 -22.11 -11.94
C ASP A 28 13.39 -21.54 -11.70
N GLY A 29 14.16 -22.26 -10.86
CA GLY A 29 15.54 -21.92 -10.51
C GLY A 29 15.74 -21.53 -9.04
N VAL A 30 14.67 -21.48 -8.23
CA VAL A 30 14.81 -21.25 -6.79
C VAL A 30 14.92 -22.60 -6.08
N GLN A 31 16.15 -22.97 -5.71
CA GLN A 31 16.39 -24.11 -4.83
C GLN A 31 15.63 -23.91 -3.50
N SER A 32 14.99 -24.94 -2.97
CA SER A 32 14.18 -24.87 -1.74
C SER A 32 14.95 -24.27 -0.55
N ALA A 33 16.26 -24.50 -0.48
CA ALA A 33 17.13 -23.90 0.53
C ALA A 33 17.27 -22.36 0.39
N LYS A 34 17.32 -21.85 -0.85
CA LYS A 34 17.38 -20.41 -1.13
C LYS A 34 16.07 -19.72 -0.80
N LEU A 35 14.93 -20.39 -1.07
CA LEU A 35 13.61 -19.90 -0.68
C LEU A 35 13.49 -19.80 0.85
N ALA A 36 13.92 -20.83 1.58
CA ALA A 36 13.93 -20.81 3.04
C ALA A 36 14.82 -19.69 3.61
N ALA A 37 16.02 -19.50 3.04
CA ALA A 37 16.91 -18.41 3.42
C ALA A 37 16.28 -17.03 3.19
N LEU A 38 15.58 -16.85 2.07
CA LEU A 38 14.91 -15.59 1.75
C LEU A 38 13.73 -15.30 2.69
N LYS A 39 12.89 -16.31 2.98
CA LYS A 39 11.83 -16.19 3.99
C LYS A 39 12.40 -15.78 5.35
N ASN A 40 13.53 -16.37 5.77
CA ASN A 40 14.19 -16.03 7.03
C ASN A 40 14.82 -14.63 7.02
N ALA A 41 15.35 -14.18 5.89
CA ALA A 41 15.85 -12.82 5.74
C ALA A 41 14.73 -11.79 5.93
N VAL A 42 13.58 -12.00 5.27
CA VAL A 42 12.38 -11.17 5.42
C VAL A 42 11.90 -11.17 6.88
N ARG A 43 11.79 -12.34 7.51
CA ARG A 43 11.42 -12.42 8.93
C ARG A 43 12.37 -11.65 9.83
N THR A 44 13.69 -11.75 9.58
CA THR A 44 14.70 -11.05 10.37
C THR A 44 14.61 -9.53 10.19
N GLU A 45 14.47 -9.07 8.96
CA GLU A 45 14.39 -7.65 8.62
C GLU A 45 13.16 -6.98 9.23
N PHE A 46 12.00 -7.65 9.19
CA PHE A 46 10.74 -7.11 9.68
C PHE A 46 10.37 -7.59 11.10
N LYS A 47 11.27 -8.28 11.81
CA LYS A 47 11.01 -8.81 13.15
C LYS A 47 10.76 -7.67 14.14
N GLY A 48 9.61 -7.70 14.82
CA GLY A 48 9.28 -6.72 15.86
C GLY A 48 8.69 -5.42 15.34
N ASP A 49 8.68 -5.21 14.02
CA ASP A 49 8.05 -4.06 13.38
C ASP A 49 6.54 -4.30 13.23
N ARG A 50 5.72 -3.47 13.89
CA ARG A 50 4.28 -3.39 13.59
C ARG A 50 4.07 -2.55 12.32
N GLN A 51 4.52 -3.08 11.18
CA GLN A 51 4.28 -2.47 9.88
C GLN A 51 2.77 -2.47 9.59
N ARG A 52 2.16 -1.28 9.66
CA ARG A 52 0.75 -1.12 9.34
C ARG A 52 0.56 -1.29 7.83
N ILE A 53 0.04 -2.42 7.41
CA ILE A 53 -0.42 -2.65 6.03
C ILE A 53 -1.71 -1.84 5.84
N SER A 54 -1.59 -0.66 5.23
CA SER A 54 -2.75 0.17 4.91
C SER A 54 -3.43 -0.38 3.65
N PRO A 55 -4.78 -0.48 3.61
CA PRO A 55 -5.51 -0.92 2.42
C PRO A 55 -5.30 -0.01 1.20
N ARG A 56 -4.73 1.19 1.39
CA ARG A 56 -4.25 2.06 0.31
C ARG A 56 -2.81 2.43 0.57
N THR A 57 -1.94 2.09 -0.37
CA THR A 57 -0.52 2.49 -0.31
C THR A 57 -0.41 4.00 -0.17
N ALA A 58 0.67 4.47 0.47
CA ALA A 58 0.93 5.90 0.57
C ALA A 58 1.09 6.54 -0.83
N SER A 59 1.53 5.77 -1.83
CA SER A 59 1.55 6.19 -3.23
C SER A 59 0.13 6.42 -3.76
N ALA A 60 -0.75 5.43 -3.65
CA ALA A 60 -2.13 5.54 -4.17
C ALA A 60 -2.90 6.74 -3.58
N ARG A 61 -2.66 7.08 -2.31
CA ARG A 61 -3.23 8.28 -1.68
C ARG A 61 -2.65 9.58 -2.27
N ARG A 62 -1.35 9.63 -2.56
CA ARG A 62 -0.70 10.77 -3.22
C ARG A 62 -1.17 10.92 -4.66
N ASP A 63 -1.23 9.82 -5.41
CA ASP A 63 -1.66 9.80 -6.81
C ASP A 63 -3.09 10.29 -6.94
N GLN A 64 -3.98 9.84 -6.06
CA GLN A 64 -5.36 10.34 -5.99
C GLN A 64 -5.43 11.83 -5.65
N ALA A 65 -4.57 12.32 -4.75
CA ALA A 65 -4.51 13.74 -4.44
C ALA A 65 -4.03 14.58 -5.63
N LEU A 66 -3.02 14.10 -6.36
CA LEU A 66 -2.52 14.74 -7.58
C LEU A 66 -3.59 14.79 -8.67
N GLN A 67 -4.34 13.70 -8.88
CA GLN A 67 -5.46 13.66 -9.83
C GLN A 67 -6.57 14.63 -9.46
N VAL A 68 -6.91 14.77 -8.17
CA VAL A 68 -7.87 15.78 -7.73
C VAL A 68 -7.36 17.19 -8.02
N LEU A 69 -6.09 17.47 -7.71
CA LEU A 69 -5.48 18.79 -7.92
C LEU A 69 -5.36 19.15 -9.41
N SER A 70 -5.11 18.19 -10.29
CA SER A 70 -5.00 18.43 -11.73
C SER A 70 -6.36 18.64 -12.41
N LEU A 71 -7.40 17.93 -11.95
CA LEU A 71 -8.74 18.00 -12.54
C LEU A 71 -9.58 19.16 -12.00
N PHE A 72 -9.25 19.70 -10.83
CA PHE A 72 -10.07 20.72 -10.17
C PHE A 72 -9.82 22.11 -10.75
N ASN A 73 -10.89 22.74 -11.25
CA ASN A 73 -10.84 24.09 -11.86
C ASN A 73 -11.39 25.21 -10.96
N GLY A 74 -11.63 24.92 -9.67
CA GLY A 74 -12.19 25.87 -8.70
C GLY A 74 -13.69 25.70 -8.45
N ARG A 75 -14.45 25.14 -9.39
CA ARG A 75 -15.93 25.04 -9.28
C ARG A 75 -16.50 23.65 -9.62
N ASN A 76 -15.70 22.74 -10.17
CA ASN A 76 -16.14 21.43 -10.66
C ASN A 76 -16.01 20.27 -9.66
N ALA A 77 -16.11 20.51 -8.35
CA ALA A 77 -15.89 19.46 -7.33
C ALA A 77 -16.79 18.22 -7.49
N THR A 78 -18.06 18.42 -7.89
CA THR A 78 -19.02 17.31 -8.13
C THR A 78 -18.60 16.45 -9.33
N GLU A 79 -18.03 17.07 -10.35
CA GLU A 79 -17.55 16.36 -11.55
C GLU A 79 -16.29 15.56 -11.25
N VAL A 80 -15.33 16.16 -10.55
CA VAL A 80 -14.10 15.48 -10.09
C VAL A 80 -14.44 14.28 -9.21
N ALA A 81 -15.40 14.44 -8.29
CA ALA A 81 -15.89 13.37 -7.43
C ALA A 81 -16.42 12.17 -8.22
N ARG A 82 -17.24 12.43 -9.25
CA ARG A 82 -17.78 11.38 -10.13
C ARG A 82 -16.69 10.70 -10.96
N ARG A 83 -15.75 11.46 -11.52
CA ARG A 83 -14.67 10.91 -12.38
C ARG A 83 -13.69 10.02 -11.61
N LEU A 84 -13.41 10.36 -10.35
CA LEU A 84 -12.44 9.65 -9.51
C LEU A 84 -13.09 8.66 -8.52
N ASP A 85 -14.39 8.44 -8.66
CA ASP A 85 -15.21 7.59 -7.78
C ASP A 85 -14.96 7.86 -6.28
N ILE A 86 -15.09 9.12 -5.88
CA ILE A 86 -14.98 9.54 -4.48
C ILE A 86 -16.08 10.48 -4.07
N SER A 87 -16.32 10.58 -2.77
CA SER A 87 -17.25 11.58 -2.25
C SER A 87 -16.77 13.01 -2.54
N ARG A 88 -17.72 13.92 -2.76
CA ARG A 88 -17.44 15.36 -2.87
C ARG A 88 -16.73 15.92 -1.62
N ALA A 89 -17.02 15.37 -0.45
CA ALA A 89 -16.32 15.72 0.79
C ALA A 89 -14.83 15.33 0.74
N SER A 90 -14.50 14.16 0.16
CA SER A 90 -13.11 13.73 -0.04
C SER A 90 -12.35 14.70 -0.95
N VAL A 91 -12.97 15.20 -2.02
CA VAL A 91 -12.37 16.22 -2.91
C VAL A 91 -12.00 17.47 -2.11
N TYR A 92 -12.94 18.06 -1.36
CA TYR A 92 -12.64 19.25 -0.55
C TYR A 92 -11.59 19.00 0.53
N ARG A 93 -11.61 17.82 1.16
CA ARG A 93 -10.60 17.47 2.16
C ARG A 93 -9.19 17.44 1.56
N ILE A 94 -9.04 16.85 0.36
CA ILE A 94 -7.76 16.81 -0.36
C ILE A 94 -7.30 18.23 -0.73
N LEU A 95 -8.20 19.06 -1.29
CA LEU A 95 -7.89 20.45 -1.63
C LEU A 95 -7.45 21.26 -0.40
N LYS A 96 -8.15 21.09 0.73
CA LYS A 96 -7.80 21.74 2.00
C LYS A 96 -6.43 21.31 2.50
N GLN A 97 -6.15 20.00 2.50
CA GLN A 97 -4.86 19.47 2.92
C GLN A 97 -3.70 20.00 2.07
N ALA A 98 -3.89 20.08 0.74
CA ALA A 98 -2.90 20.68 -0.16
C ALA A 98 -2.68 22.17 0.12
N GLY A 99 -3.76 22.93 0.38
CA GLY A 99 -3.68 24.34 0.74
C GLY A 99 -2.90 24.61 2.03
N GLN A 100 -3.09 23.77 3.06
CA GLN A 100 -2.35 23.90 4.32
C GLN A 100 -0.86 23.57 4.17
N VAL A 101 -0.50 22.61 3.31
CA VAL A 101 0.90 22.28 2.99
C VAL A 101 1.61 23.44 2.25
N LYS A 102 0.89 24.20 1.41
CA LYS A 102 1.46 25.37 0.74
C LYS A 102 1.74 26.51 1.74
N GLN A 103 0.84 26.74 2.69
CA GLN A 103 0.97 27.80 3.70
C GLN A 103 2.08 27.52 4.72
N SER A 104 2.29 26.27 5.13
CA SER A 104 3.37 25.92 6.06
C SER A 104 4.76 26.06 5.44
N ARG A 105 4.89 25.94 4.10
CA ARG A 105 6.15 26.14 3.38
C ARG A 105 6.47 27.60 3.08
N SER A 106 5.47 28.48 3.02
CA SER A 106 5.64 29.92 2.79
C SER A 106 5.86 30.73 4.09
N GLY A 107 5.77 30.10 5.26
CA GLY A 107 5.94 30.72 6.58
C GLY A 107 7.31 30.50 7.23
N SER A 108 8.29 30.01 6.47
CA SER A 108 9.68 29.85 6.92
C SER A 108 10.61 30.58 5.96
N GLN A 109 10.58 31.91 6.00
CA GLN A 109 11.61 32.80 5.50
C GLN A 109 11.73 33.98 6.46
#